data_AF-A0A967E745-F1
#
_entry.id   AF-A0A967E745-F1
#
_cell.length_a   1.000
_cell.length_b   1.000
_cell.length_c   1.000
_cell.angle_alpha   90.00
_cell.angle_beta   90.00
_cell.angle_gamma   90.00
#
_symmetry.space_group_name_H-M   'P 1'
#
loop_
_entity.id
_entity.type
_entity.pdbx_description
1 polymer ?
#
loop_
_entity_poly.entity_id
_entity_poly.type
_entity_poly.pdbx_seq_one_letter_code
_entity_poly.pdbx_strand_id
1 'polypeptide(L)'
;TANAQVGIGTTNPDASAILELEATDKGLLPPRITTAQRDAISNPAVGLMIFNTDENCMQWYDTNGWYDGCSGATYPFVASLDCANATNNGTLAVGQAANSVDSEIAYTGGNGLSHSGQTVNSTGVTGLTATLAPGTLATGAGSLTYTISGTPASDGTASFAINIGGQTCSLERTVIPPPPQVGDFREGGVVFYIFNSNDPGYVAGETHGLVAAIEDQSSSAEWGCYGTSISGADGNGIGSGTANTSAILDDCSQSGIAAELCDNYSGGGYSDWFLPSKDELSLMYQNKTTIDDTAVANGGNSFSADFYWSSTEFSSNNAWAYHMLNDALGNYEKNIDYFIVRAVRAF
;
A
#
# COMPACT_ATOMS: atom_id res chain seq x y z
N THR A 1 21.91 52.96 56.02
CA THR A 1 23.13 52.16 55.82
C THR A 1 23.71 52.51 54.47
N ALA A 2 25.00 52.82 54.36
CA ALA A 2 25.63 52.91 53.05
C ALA A 2 25.80 51.47 52.54
N ASN A 3 25.00 51.07 51.56
CA ASN A 3 25.15 49.76 50.93
C ASN A 3 26.27 49.89 49.89
N ALA A 4 27.45 49.33 50.18
CA ALA A 4 28.50 49.22 49.17
C ALA A 4 28.16 48.07 48.22
N GLN A 5 28.25 48.31 46.91
CA GLN A 5 28.20 47.25 45.90
C GLN A 5 29.51 46.48 45.91
N VAL A 6 29.46 45.18 45.61
CA VAL A 6 30.66 44.37 45.45
C VAL A 6 30.95 44.25 43.95
N GLY A 7 32.01 44.90 43.49
CA GLY A 7 32.59 44.65 42.17
C GLY A 7 33.79 43.71 42.30
N ILE A 8 33.85 42.66 41.47
CA ILE A 8 35.05 41.83 41.31
C ILE A 8 35.51 41.97 39.87
N GLY A 9 36.69 42.57 39.69
CA GLY A 9 37.24 42.85 38.36
C GLY A 9 36.74 44.14 37.70
N THR A 10 35.81 44.86 38.36
CA THR A 10 35.36 46.21 37.99
C THR A 10 35.48 47.17 39.16
N THR A 11 35.75 48.46 38.89
CA THR A 11 35.79 49.53 39.90
C THR A 11 34.53 50.40 39.90
N ASN A 12 33.65 50.19 38.93
CA ASN A 12 32.40 50.92 38.77
C ASN A 12 31.27 49.93 38.46
N PRO A 13 30.87 49.08 39.42
CA PRO A 13 29.75 48.18 39.24
C PRO A 13 28.48 48.97 38.89
N ASP A 14 27.63 48.40 38.05
CA ASP A 14 26.37 49.00 37.61
C ASP A 14 25.50 49.35 38.81
N ALA A 15 24.91 50.55 38.82
CA ALA A 15 24.13 51.07 39.94
C ALA A 15 22.93 50.18 40.33
N SER A 16 22.48 49.29 39.45
CA SER A 16 21.42 48.32 39.70
C SER A 16 21.89 47.01 40.33
N ALA A 17 23.19 46.70 40.30
CA ALA A 17 23.74 45.44 40.78
C ALA A 17 24.21 45.51 42.24
N ILE A 18 23.94 44.48 43.03
CA ILE A 18 24.56 44.32 44.37
C ILE A 18 25.94 43.65 44.26
N LEU A 19 26.09 42.76 43.26
CA LEU A 19 27.34 42.07 42.90
C LEU A 19 27.53 42.11 41.39
N GLU A 20 28.69 42.55 40.92
CA GLU A 20 29.09 42.47 39.51
C GLU A 20 30.46 41.79 39.37
N LEU A 21 30.56 40.89 38.39
CA LEU A 21 31.78 40.13 38.09
C LEU A 21 32.21 40.46 36.66
N GLU A 22 33.33 41.17 36.50
CA GLU A 22 33.89 41.52 35.19
C GLU A 22 35.24 40.82 35.01
N ALA A 23 35.35 39.94 34.02
CA ALA A 23 36.61 39.28 33.68
C ALA A 23 36.60 38.87 32.19
N THR A 24 37.77 38.88 31.55
CA THR A 24 37.92 38.46 30.15
C THR A 24 38.28 36.97 30.00
N ASP A 25 38.70 36.32 31.08
CA ASP A 25 39.24 34.95 31.09
C ASP A 25 38.79 34.11 32.31
N LYS A 26 37.86 34.62 33.13
CA LYS A 26 37.35 33.95 34.35
C LYS A 26 35.82 34.01 34.41
N GLY A 27 35.21 33.12 35.17
CA GLY A 27 33.76 33.08 35.39
C GLY A 27 33.40 32.79 36.85
N LEU A 28 32.09 32.73 37.14
CA LEU A 28 31.58 32.36 38.45
C LEU A 28 31.47 30.83 38.58
N LEU A 29 32.06 30.27 39.64
CA LEU A 29 31.72 28.93 40.11
C LEU A 29 30.71 29.04 41.25
N PRO A 30 29.40 28.81 41.00
CA PRO A 30 28.42 28.72 42.07
C PRO A 30 28.64 27.44 42.90
N PRO A 31 27.95 27.26 44.04
CA PRO A 31 28.01 26.02 44.80
C PRO A 31 27.73 24.80 43.92
N ARG A 32 28.65 23.83 43.93
CA ARG A 32 28.56 22.59 43.15
C ARG A 32 28.18 21.45 44.08
N ILE A 33 27.02 20.84 43.85
CA ILE A 33 26.43 19.83 44.74
C ILE A 33 25.77 18.72 43.93
N THR A 34 25.62 17.53 44.51
CA THR A 34 24.85 16.43 43.89
C THR A 34 23.34 16.70 43.98
N THR A 35 22.54 15.96 43.23
CA THR A 35 21.06 16.00 43.28
C THR A 35 20.57 15.67 44.69
N ALA A 36 21.15 14.65 45.32
CA ALA A 36 20.81 14.27 46.69
C ALA A 36 21.14 15.38 47.71
N GLN A 37 22.24 16.11 47.51
CA GLN A 37 22.61 17.25 48.35
C GLN A 37 21.73 18.47 48.09
N ARG A 38 21.35 18.73 46.83
CA ARG A 38 20.38 19.77 46.44
C ARG A 38 19.02 19.54 47.10
N ASP A 39 18.52 18.31 47.04
CA ASP A 39 17.22 17.92 47.61
C ASP A 39 17.23 17.93 49.14
N ALA A 40 18.40 17.81 49.75
CA ALA A 40 18.59 17.95 51.20
C ALA A 40 18.64 19.41 51.69
N ILE A 41 18.59 20.41 50.79
CA ILE A 41 18.51 21.82 51.18
C ILE A 41 17.11 22.10 51.74
N SER A 42 17.02 22.32 53.05
CA SER A 42 15.78 22.68 53.73
C SER A 42 15.36 24.12 53.41
N ASN A 43 14.12 24.31 52.93
CA ASN A 43 13.53 25.62 52.62
C ASN A 43 14.41 26.51 51.72
N PRO A 44 14.78 26.06 50.50
CA PRO A 44 15.59 26.86 49.59
C PRO A 44 14.87 28.19 49.25
N ALA A 45 15.63 29.29 49.21
CA ALA A 45 15.09 30.59 48.87
C ALA A 45 14.84 30.71 47.37
N VAL A 46 13.78 31.41 46.95
CA VAL A 46 13.55 31.77 45.55
C VAL A 46 14.74 32.57 45.03
N GLY A 47 15.28 32.19 43.88
CA GLY A 47 16.49 32.73 43.27
C GLY A 47 17.80 32.06 43.70
N LEU A 48 17.74 31.02 44.57
CA LEU A 48 18.93 30.25 44.94
C LEU A 48 19.49 29.52 43.71
N MET A 49 20.74 29.78 43.35
CA MET A 49 21.41 29.19 42.18
C MET A 49 22.50 28.20 42.62
N ILE A 50 22.54 27.03 41.98
CA ILE A 50 23.55 25.99 42.19
C ILE A 50 23.98 25.39 40.85
N PHE A 51 25.08 24.64 40.85
CA PHE A 51 25.43 23.74 39.75
C PHE A 51 25.31 22.29 40.25
N ASN A 52 24.36 21.53 39.68
CA ASN A 52 24.15 20.13 39.98
C ASN A 52 25.21 19.29 39.26
N THR A 53 26.02 18.55 40.03
CA THR A 53 27.12 17.74 39.49
C THR A 53 26.68 16.39 38.94
N ASP A 54 25.50 15.89 39.31
CA ASP A 54 24.97 14.64 38.74
C ASP A 54 24.33 14.91 37.37
N GLU A 55 23.61 16.03 37.26
CA GLU A 55 22.94 16.47 36.03
C GLU A 55 23.84 17.36 35.16
N ASN A 56 25.03 17.73 35.64
CA ASN A 56 25.96 18.68 35.02
C ASN A 56 25.31 20.01 34.62
N CYS A 57 24.45 20.56 35.48
CA CYS A 57 23.64 21.71 35.13
C CYS A 57 23.52 22.79 36.22
N MET A 58 23.65 24.05 35.82
CA MET A 58 23.11 25.23 36.50
C MET A 58 21.60 25.09 36.76
N GLN A 59 21.22 25.06 38.02
CA GLN A 59 19.82 25.08 38.45
C GLN A 59 19.54 26.29 39.32
N TRP A 60 18.29 26.76 39.32
CA TRP A 60 17.83 27.74 40.29
C TRP A 60 16.52 27.31 40.94
N TYR A 61 16.32 27.70 42.19
CA TYR A 61 15.06 27.50 42.89
C TYR A 61 14.09 28.65 42.57
N ASP A 62 12.90 28.35 42.12
CA ASP A 62 11.82 29.32 41.89
C ASP A 62 10.63 29.08 42.83
N THR A 63 9.48 29.70 42.57
CA THR A 63 8.27 29.50 43.40
C THR A 63 7.65 28.11 43.27
N ASN A 64 8.08 27.31 42.29
CA ASN A 64 7.55 26.00 41.94
C ASN A 64 8.56 24.86 42.18
N GLY A 65 9.83 25.15 42.43
CA GLY A 65 10.85 24.15 42.74
C GLY A 65 12.20 24.46 42.13
N TRP A 66 13.05 23.43 41.98
CA TRP A 66 14.30 23.54 41.23
C TRP A 66 14.02 23.53 39.72
N TYR A 67 14.65 24.44 38.99
CA TYR A 67 14.55 24.62 37.54
C TYR A 67 15.93 24.44 36.88
N ASP A 68 15.98 23.80 35.71
CA ASP A 68 17.21 23.46 34.97
C ASP A 68 17.53 24.46 33.87
N GLY A 69 18.71 25.08 33.96
CA GLY A 69 19.14 26.17 33.08
C GLY A 69 19.97 25.80 31.85
N CYS A 70 20.29 24.52 31.62
CA CYS A 70 21.40 24.12 30.73
C CYS A 70 21.00 23.42 29.44
N SER A 71 19.77 23.54 28.98
CA SER A 71 19.33 22.84 27.79
C SER A 71 19.87 23.48 26.49
N GLY A 72 21.14 23.23 26.16
CA GLY A 72 21.44 22.69 24.84
C GLY A 72 20.87 21.27 24.83
N ALA A 73 20.06 20.91 23.84
CA ALA A 73 19.18 19.73 23.92
C ALA A 73 19.92 18.49 24.45
N THR A 74 19.55 18.03 25.65
CA THR A 74 20.04 16.78 26.28
C THR A 74 19.31 15.55 25.74
N TYR A 75 18.44 15.76 24.75
CA TYR A 75 17.60 14.77 24.09
C TYR A 75 17.81 14.86 22.57
N PRO A 76 17.60 13.77 21.83
CA PRO A 76 17.60 13.81 20.37
C PRO A 76 16.65 14.90 19.88
N PHE A 77 17.12 15.74 18.97
CA PHE A 77 16.36 16.86 18.39
C PHE A 77 16.57 16.91 16.88
N VAL A 78 15.50 17.18 16.14
CA VAL A 78 15.51 17.52 14.71
C VAL A 78 14.70 18.81 14.50
N ALA A 79 15.10 19.63 13.53
CA ALA A 79 14.38 20.86 13.20
C ALA A 79 13.09 20.59 12.41
N SER A 80 13.05 19.54 11.59
CA SER A 80 11.85 19.15 10.83
C SER A 80 11.87 17.66 10.47
N LEU A 81 10.69 17.08 10.25
CA LEU A 81 10.49 15.75 9.67
C LEU A 81 9.68 15.89 8.38
N ASP A 82 10.04 15.16 7.33
CA ASP A 82 9.33 15.16 6.05
C ASP A 82 8.60 13.83 5.81
N CYS A 83 7.51 13.61 6.56
CA CYS A 83 6.67 12.42 6.34
C CYS A 83 5.93 12.45 4.99
N ALA A 84 5.65 13.64 4.45
CA ALA A 84 4.84 13.80 3.24
C ALA A 84 5.59 13.31 1.97
N ASN A 85 6.91 13.47 1.96
CA ASN A 85 7.77 12.99 0.87
C ASN A 85 8.61 11.78 1.28
N ALA A 86 8.11 10.94 2.21
CA ALA A 86 8.79 9.73 2.61
C ALA A 86 9.00 8.78 1.42
N THR A 87 10.21 8.22 1.30
CA THR A 87 10.50 7.21 0.28
C THR A 87 9.93 5.88 0.74
N ASN A 88 8.99 5.33 -0.02
CA ASN A 88 8.24 4.14 0.33
C ASN A 88 8.74 2.92 -0.46
N ASN A 89 9.25 1.91 0.24
CA ASN A 89 9.70 0.65 -0.36
C ASN A 89 8.71 -0.48 -0.04
N GLY A 90 8.50 -1.39 -1.00
CA GLY A 90 7.57 -2.51 -0.89
C GLY A 90 6.10 -2.12 -0.99
N THR A 91 5.22 -3.11 -1.18
CA THR A 91 3.76 -2.94 -1.27
C THR A 91 3.06 -3.55 -0.05
N LEU A 92 1.87 -3.04 0.27
CA LEU A 92 1.04 -3.53 1.37
C LEU A 92 -0.31 -3.93 0.79
N ALA A 93 -0.73 -5.18 0.99
CA ALA A 93 -2.01 -5.69 0.51
C ALA A 93 -2.79 -6.35 1.65
N VAL A 94 -4.12 -6.21 1.65
CA VAL A 94 -5.00 -6.79 2.68
C VAL A 94 -4.72 -8.27 2.89
N GLY A 95 -4.62 -8.69 4.15
CA GLY A 95 -4.43 -10.09 4.50
C GLY A 95 -3.04 -10.67 4.18
N GLN A 96 -2.15 -9.91 3.56
CA GLN A 96 -0.77 -10.32 3.28
C GLN A 96 0.19 -9.75 4.32
N ALA A 97 1.13 -10.56 4.78
CA ALA A 97 2.17 -10.09 5.69
C ALA A 97 3.10 -9.09 4.99
N ALA A 98 3.35 -7.95 5.62
CA ALA A 98 4.30 -6.95 5.17
C ALA A 98 5.73 -7.49 5.28
N ASN A 99 6.30 -7.90 4.15
CA ASN A 99 7.65 -8.46 4.06
C ASN A 99 8.56 -7.51 3.29
N SER A 100 9.70 -7.12 3.88
CA SER A 100 10.64 -6.17 3.26
C SER A 100 9.99 -4.85 2.86
N VAL A 101 9.08 -4.36 3.70
CA VAL A 101 8.43 -3.05 3.54
C VAL A 101 9.08 -2.07 4.51
N ASP A 102 9.48 -0.92 4.00
CA ASP A 102 10.03 0.16 4.81
C ASP A 102 9.64 1.53 4.27
N SER A 103 9.85 2.55 5.09
CA SER A 103 9.64 3.94 4.72
C SER A 103 10.75 4.79 5.31
N GLU A 104 11.44 5.54 4.44
CA GLU A 104 12.52 6.43 4.81
C GLU A 104 12.01 7.87 4.90
N ILE A 105 12.12 8.46 6.09
CA ILE A 105 11.67 9.82 6.39
C ILE A 105 12.91 10.71 6.52
N ALA A 106 13.02 11.73 5.67
CA ALA A 106 14.08 12.71 5.78
C ALA A 106 13.83 13.69 6.94
N TYR A 107 14.92 14.18 7.55
CA TYR A 107 14.88 15.24 8.56
C TYR A 107 16.00 16.26 8.36
N THR A 108 15.82 17.43 8.98
CA THR A 108 16.84 18.49 9.03
C THR A 108 17.20 18.85 10.47
N GLY A 109 18.33 19.52 10.69
CA GLY A 109 18.71 20.06 11.99
C GLY A 109 18.92 19.03 13.11
N GLY A 110 19.27 17.80 12.77
CA GLY A 110 19.66 16.76 13.73
C GLY A 110 20.85 17.22 14.58
N ASN A 111 20.84 16.85 15.86
CA ASN A 111 21.81 17.33 16.85
C ASN A 111 22.92 16.32 17.21
N GLY A 112 23.04 15.21 16.48
CA GLY A 112 24.10 14.22 16.75
C GLY A 112 23.84 13.27 17.92
N LEU A 113 22.69 13.38 18.61
CA LEU A 113 22.38 12.57 19.80
C LEU A 113 21.63 11.29 19.44
N SER A 114 21.75 10.29 20.33
CA SER A 114 21.07 9.01 20.19
C SER A 114 19.57 9.09 20.52
N HIS A 115 18.77 8.34 19.77
CA HIS A 115 17.35 8.11 20.04
C HIS A 115 17.10 6.63 20.36
N SER A 116 16.09 6.37 21.18
CA SER A 116 15.72 5.02 21.64
C SER A 116 14.93 4.19 20.62
N GLY A 117 14.79 4.70 19.39
CA GLY A 117 13.88 4.15 18.38
C GLY A 117 12.42 4.52 18.65
N GLN A 118 11.51 3.90 17.90
CA GLN A 118 10.07 4.10 18.04
C GLN A 118 9.32 2.88 17.49
N THR A 119 8.21 2.50 18.14
CA THR A 119 7.25 1.53 17.59
C THR A 119 5.88 2.20 17.53
N VAL A 120 5.26 2.21 16.36
CA VAL A 120 4.00 2.89 16.10
C VAL A 120 3.04 1.93 15.41
N ASN A 121 1.87 1.74 16.00
CA ASN A 121 0.80 0.98 15.35
C ASN A 121 0.03 1.88 14.38
N SER A 122 -0.38 1.29 13.27
CA SER A 122 -1.19 1.94 12.25
C SER A 122 -2.60 2.29 12.75
N THR A 123 -3.11 3.41 12.24
CA THR A 123 -4.51 3.85 12.33
C THR A 123 -5.10 4.01 10.92
N GLY A 124 -6.42 4.11 10.78
CA GLY A 124 -7.09 4.00 9.49
C GLY A 124 -7.18 2.53 9.08
N VAL A 125 -6.18 2.02 8.37
CA VAL A 125 -5.95 0.57 8.22
C VAL A 125 -5.18 0.06 9.44
N THR A 126 -5.69 -0.97 10.11
CA THR A 126 -5.05 -1.58 11.30
C THR A 126 -4.30 -2.87 10.95
N GLY A 127 -3.47 -3.35 11.88
CA GLY A 127 -2.72 -4.61 11.74
C GLY A 127 -1.28 -4.45 11.27
N LEU A 128 -0.84 -3.22 10.99
CA LEU A 128 0.54 -2.87 10.68
C LEU A 128 1.23 -2.15 11.84
N THR A 129 2.53 -2.36 11.97
CA THR A 129 3.40 -1.69 12.94
C THR A 129 4.65 -1.16 12.23
N ALA A 130 4.90 0.14 12.35
CA ALA A 130 6.13 0.79 11.90
C ALA A 130 7.14 0.80 13.06
N THR A 131 8.35 0.29 12.83
CA THR A 131 9.41 0.20 13.84
C THR A 131 10.67 0.89 13.35
N LEU A 132 11.14 1.85 14.11
CA LEU A 132 12.46 2.45 14.01
C LEU A 132 13.35 1.89 15.12
N ALA A 133 14.47 1.29 14.76
CA ALA A 133 15.46 0.81 15.73
C ALA A 133 16.14 1.98 16.47
N PRO A 134 16.67 1.78 17.68
CA PRO A 134 17.55 2.76 18.32
C PRO A 134 18.73 3.13 17.43
N GLY A 135 19.12 4.40 17.44
CA GLY A 135 20.14 4.92 16.54
C GLY A 135 20.65 6.29 16.98
N THR A 136 21.47 6.92 16.14
CA THR A 136 22.03 8.25 16.38
C THR A 136 21.65 9.16 15.24
N LEU A 137 21.10 10.34 15.56
CA LEU A 137 20.80 11.36 14.57
C LEU A 137 22.11 11.89 13.96
N ALA A 138 22.10 12.19 12.67
CA ALA A 138 23.17 12.95 12.04
C ALA A 138 23.19 14.38 12.60
N THR A 139 24.34 15.03 12.54
CA THR A 139 24.40 16.48 12.75
C THR A 139 24.00 17.17 11.44
N GLY A 140 22.89 17.93 11.45
CA GLY A 140 22.32 18.52 10.23
C GLY A 140 21.23 17.65 9.59
N ALA A 141 21.31 17.41 8.28
CA ALA A 141 20.31 16.60 7.57
C ALA A 141 20.61 15.09 7.66
N GLY A 142 19.56 14.28 7.66
CA GLY A 142 19.66 12.83 7.66
C GLY A 142 18.31 12.16 7.39
N SER A 143 18.23 10.86 7.61
CA SER A 143 17.00 10.09 7.42
C SER A 143 16.78 9.06 8.53
N LEU A 144 15.51 8.66 8.70
CA LEU A 144 15.06 7.62 9.61
C LEU A 144 14.31 6.56 8.81
N THR A 145 14.74 5.31 8.88
CA THR A 145 14.09 4.19 8.20
C THR A 145 13.19 3.44 9.16
N TYR A 146 11.89 3.45 8.88
CA TYR A 146 10.89 2.67 9.61
C TYR A 146 10.62 1.37 8.85
N THR A 147 10.91 0.23 9.47
CA THR A 147 10.48 -1.08 8.95
C THR A 147 9.01 -1.29 9.29
N ILE A 148 8.20 -1.64 8.30
CA ILE A 148 6.77 -1.90 8.47
C ILE A 148 6.54 -3.41 8.46
N SER A 149 5.90 -3.92 9.50
CA SER A 149 5.54 -5.34 9.64
C SER A 149 4.08 -5.50 10.03
N GLY A 150 3.60 -6.75 10.03
CA GLY A 150 2.21 -7.11 10.36
C GLY A 150 1.38 -7.46 9.12
N THR A 151 0.08 -7.59 9.31
CA THR A 151 -0.87 -7.97 8.25
C THR A 151 -2.04 -7.00 8.30
N PRO A 152 -2.26 -6.19 7.25
CA PRO A 152 -3.32 -5.19 7.28
C PRO A 152 -4.70 -5.84 7.17
N ALA A 153 -5.66 -5.33 7.94
CA ALA A 153 -7.00 -5.88 8.06
C ALA A 153 -7.98 -5.41 6.97
N SER A 154 -7.69 -4.29 6.31
CA SER A 154 -8.50 -3.69 5.24
C SER A 154 -7.61 -2.91 4.27
N ASP A 155 -8.15 -2.51 3.12
CA ASP A 155 -7.51 -1.59 2.19
C ASP A 155 -7.75 -0.13 2.59
N GLY A 156 -7.04 0.80 1.94
CA GLY A 156 -7.10 2.23 2.20
C GLY A 156 -5.80 2.79 2.75
N THR A 157 -5.87 3.83 3.58
CA THR A 157 -4.68 4.51 4.10
C THR A 157 -4.34 4.05 5.52
N ALA A 158 -3.17 3.43 5.69
CA ALA A 158 -2.54 3.21 6.98
C ALA A 158 -1.75 4.45 7.40
N SER A 159 -2.06 5.00 8.57
CA SER A 159 -1.41 6.20 9.11
C SER A 159 -0.64 5.89 10.39
N PHE A 160 0.62 6.32 10.45
CA PHE A 160 1.50 6.15 11.60
C PHE A 160 1.87 7.52 12.19
N ALA A 161 1.51 7.76 13.45
CA ALA A 161 1.87 8.98 14.17
C ALA A 161 3.33 8.94 14.64
N ILE A 162 4.23 9.51 13.84
CA ILE A 162 5.65 9.59 14.13
C ILE A 162 5.89 10.69 15.17
N ASN A 163 6.69 10.39 16.19
CA ASN A 163 7.07 11.32 17.25
C ASN A 163 8.51 11.02 17.65
N ILE A 164 9.44 11.81 17.12
CA ILE A 164 10.87 11.64 17.35
C ILE A 164 11.61 12.96 17.17
N GLY A 165 12.68 13.15 17.94
CA GLY A 165 13.51 14.35 17.81
C GLY A 165 12.78 15.64 18.21
N GLY A 166 11.74 15.55 19.06
CA GLY A 166 10.89 16.68 19.43
C GLY A 166 9.87 17.11 18.36
N GLN A 167 9.79 16.38 17.24
CA GLN A 167 8.85 16.65 16.16
C GLN A 167 7.84 15.54 15.99
N THR A 168 6.68 15.91 15.45
CA THR A 168 5.61 14.96 15.08
C THR A 168 5.24 15.11 13.61
N CYS A 169 4.95 13.99 12.96
CA CYS A 169 4.32 13.96 11.64
C CYS A 169 3.53 12.67 11.44
N SER A 170 2.73 12.61 10.37
CA SER A 170 1.95 11.43 10.01
C SER A 170 2.55 10.80 8.76
N LEU A 171 3.10 9.60 8.89
CA LEU A 171 3.52 8.78 7.76
C LEU A 171 2.29 8.02 7.25
N GLU A 172 1.96 8.21 5.98
CA GLU A 172 0.84 7.54 5.33
C GLU A 172 1.33 6.48 4.34
N ARG A 173 0.68 5.32 4.36
CA ARG A 173 0.94 4.19 3.47
C ARG A 173 -0.37 3.70 2.88
N THR A 174 -0.44 3.59 1.56
CA THR A 174 -1.56 2.95 0.89
C THR A 174 -1.47 1.43 1.06
N VAL A 175 -2.57 0.84 1.49
CA VAL A 175 -2.81 -0.60 1.49
C VAL A 175 -3.79 -0.89 0.36
N ILE A 176 -3.36 -1.70 -0.60
CA ILE A 176 -4.19 -2.11 -1.73
C ILE A 176 -5.11 -3.27 -1.33
N PRO A 177 -6.23 -3.48 -2.04
CA PRO A 177 -7.06 -4.67 -1.91
C PRO A 177 -6.23 -5.96 -1.98
N PRO A 178 -6.75 -7.10 -1.46
CA PRO A 178 -6.03 -8.36 -1.60
C PRO A 178 -5.78 -8.63 -3.09
N PRO A 179 -4.63 -9.24 -3.45
CA PRO A 179 -4.36 -9.57 -4.85
C PRO A 179 -5.47 -10.49 -5.39
N PRO A 180 -5.92 -10.28 -6.63
CA PRO A 180 -6.91 -11.15 -7.27
C PRO A 180 -6.52 -12.62 -7.19
N GLN A 181 -7.47 -13.47 -6.79
CA GLN A 181 -7.35 -14.92 -6.78
C GLN A 181 -8.42 -15.55 -7.66
N VAL A 182 -8.13 -16.75 -8.18
CA VAL A 182 -9.14 -17.54 -8.88
C VAL A 182 -10.34 -17.78 -7.95
N GLY A 183 -11.52 -17.42 -8.43
CA GLY A 183 -12.78 -17.41 -7.68
C GLY A 183 -13.19 -16.07 -7.09
N ASP A 184 -12.33 -15.06 -7.09
CA ASP A 184 -12.76 -13.72 -6.67
C ASP A 184 -13.80 -13.17 -7.64
N PHE A 185 -14.86 -12.54 -7.12
CA PHE A 185 -15.74 -11.69 -7.92
C PHE A 185 -15.09 -10.31 -8.09
N ARG A 186 -14.66 -9.98 -9.31
CA ARG A 186 -14.01 -8.71 -9.63
C ARG A 186 -14.46 -8.21 -10.97
N GLU A 187 -14.64 -6.89 -11.03
CA GLU A 187 -14.91 -6.17 -12.28
C GLU A 187 -16.01 -6.78 -13.17
N GLY A 188 -17.12 -7.18 -12.53
CA GLY A 188 -18.29 -7.71 -13.21
C GLY A 188 -18.28 -9.21 -13.50
N GLY A 189 -17.19 -9.92 -13.21
CA GLY A 189 -17.08 -11.35 -13.46
C GLY A 189 -16.36 -12.13 -12.35
N VAL A 190 -16.19 -13.43 -12.58
CA VAL A 190 -15.44 -14.33 -11.67
C VAL A 190 -14.05 -14.58 -12.26
N VAL A 191 -13.01 -14.28 -11.50
CA VAL A 191 -11.62 -14.56 -11.89
C VAL A 191 -11.44 -16.05 -12.08
N PHE A 192 -11.10 -16.48 -13.31
CA PHE A 192 -10.81 -17.90 -13.59
C PHE A 192 -9.36 -18.14 -13.97
N TYR A 193 -8.61 -17.08 -14.22
CA TYR A 193 -7.19 -17.18 -14.57
C TYR A 193 -6.42 -15.91 -14.17
N ILE A 194 -5.19 -16.08 -13.70
CA ILE A 194 -4.24 -15.00 -13.40
C ILE A 194 -3.05 -15.18 -14.34
N PHE A 195 -2.64 -14.10 -15.02
CA PHE A 195 -1.55 -14.15 -15.98
C PHE A 195 -0.21 -14.48 -15.30
N ASN A 196 0.52 -15.41 -15.93
CA ASN A 196 1.90 -15.71 -15.59
C ASN A 196 2.85 -15.00 -16.56
N SER A 197 4.15 -15.01 -16.25
CA SER A 197 5.16 -14.24 -17.00
C SER A 197 5.30 -14.60 -18.49
N ASN A 198 4.73 -15.71 -18.95
CA ASN A 198 4.76 -16.14 -20.34
C ASN A 198 3.48 -15.79 -21.11
N ASP A 199 2.44 -15.30 -20.42
CA ASP A 199 1.15 -15.04 -21.05
C ASP A 199 1.16 -13.68 -21.76
N PRO A 200 0.50 -13.56 -22.93
CA PRO A 200 0.20 -12.28 -23.53
C PRO A 200 -0.58 -11.40 -22.55
N GLY A 201 -0.10 -10.16 -22.34
CA GLY A 201 -0.73 -9.22 -21.40
C GLY A 201 -0.15 -9.23 -19.98
N TYR A 202 0.83 -10.10 -19.68
CA TYR A 202 1.54 -10.03 -18.40
C TYR A 202 2.37 -8.74 -18.27
N VAL A 203 2.20 -8.03 -17.16
CA VAL A 203 2.99 -6.85 -16.79
C VAL A 203 3.68 -7.10 -15.46
N ALA A 204 5.01 -7.00 -15.44
CA ALA A 204 5.80 -7.27 -14.24
C ALA A 204 5.49 -6.24 -13.13
N GLY A 205 5.02 -6.72 -11.98
CA GLY A 205 4.64 -5.89 -10.84
C GLY A 205 3.15 -5.55 -10.75
N GLU A 206 2.36 -5.94 -11.75
CA GLU A 206 0.90 -5.79 -11.78
C GLU A 206 0.24 -7.19 -11.80
N THR A 207 -0.99 -7.27 -11.29
CA THR A 207 -1.78 -8.51 -11.34
C THR A 207 -2.91 -8.34 -12.33
N HIS A 208 -2.78 -9.03 -13.47
CA HIS A 208 -3.80 -9.11 -14.50
C HIS A 208 -4.32 -10.52 -14.65
N GLY A 209 -5.48 -10.68 -15.28
CA GLY A 209 -6.07 -11.99 -15.51
C GLY A 209 -7.30 -11.94 -16.39
N LEU A 210 -8.08 -13.02 -16.32
CA LEU A 210 -9.34 -13.16 -17.03
C LEU A 210 -10.47 -13.42 -16.05
N VAL A 211 -11.60 -12.76 -16.27
CA VAL A 211 -12.86 -13.01 -15.58
C VAL A 211 -13.91 -13.57 -16.54
N ALA A 212 -14.72 -14.50 -16.04
CA ALA A 212 -15.87 -15.05 -16.74
C ALA A 212 -17.13 -14.29 -16.33
N ALA A 213 -18.04 -14.07 -17.28
CA ALA A 213 -19.35 -13.53 -16.98
C ALA A 213 -20.07 -14.43 -15.95
N ILE A 214 -20.89 -13.82 -15.08
CA ILE A 214 -21.63 -14.58 -14.06
C ILE A 214 -22.83 -15.34 -14.66
N GLU A 215 -23.16 -15.10 -15.92
CA GLU A 215 -24.32 -15.70 -16.59
C GLU A 215 -24.02 -15.95 -18.06
N ASP A 216 -24.68 -16.95 -18.63
CA ASP A 216 -24.68 -17.21 -20.07
C ASP A 216 -25.39 -16.07 -20.83
N GLN A 217 -24.75 -15.52 -21.86
CA GLN A 217 -25.33 -14.50 -22.73
C GLN A 217 -26.41 -15.10 -23.65
N SER A 218 -26.29 -16.40 -23.97
CA SER A 218 -27.32 -17.14 -24.69
C SER A 218 -27.20 -18.64 -24.42
N SER A 219 -28.35 -19.32 -24.39
CA SER A 219 -28.44 -20.78 -24.39
C SER A 219 -28.51 -21.39 -25.80
N SER A 220 -28.56 -20.55 -26.84
CA SER A 220 -28.67 -20.96 -28.23
C SER A 220 -28.10 -19.87 -29.14
N ALA A 221 -26.91 -20.07 -29.68
CA ALA A 221 -26.31 -19.18 -30.66
C ALA A 221 -25.56 -19.95 -31.74
N GLU A 222 -25.55 -19.41 -32.95
CA GLU A 222 -24.62 -19.84 -34.00
C GLU A 222 -23.24 -19.21 -33.78
N TRP A 223 -22.18 -19.91 -34.20
CA TRP A 223 -20.86 -19.28 -34.29
C TRP A 223 -20.84 -18.21 -35.38
N GLY A 224 -21.56 -18.45 -36.49
CA GLY A 224 -21.82 -17.48 -37.55
C GLY A 224 -21.03 -17.71 -38.85
N CYS A 225 -21.50 -17.12 -39.95
CA CYS A 225 -20.80 -17.10 -41.24
C CYS A 225 -20.31 -18.46 -41.74
N TYR A 226 -21.14 -19.49 -41.58
CA TYR A 226 -20.89 -20.83 -42.10
C TYR A 226 -20.56 -20.81 -43.60
N GLY A 227 -19.50 -21.52 -44.00
CA GLY A 227 -18.99 -21.52 -45.37
C GLY A 227 -17.91 -20.46 -45.63
N THR A 228 -17.62 -19.57 -44.66
CA THR A 228 -16.62 -18.51 -44.77
C THR A 228 -15.53 -18.70 -43.73
N SER A 229 -14.26 -18.59 -44.14
CA SER A 229 -13.12 -18.54 -43.21
C SER A 229 -12.90 -17.09 -42.80
N ILE A 230 -12.77 -16.88 -41.49
CA ILE A 230 -12.60 -15.58 -40.84
C ILE A 230 -11.11 -15.39 -40.54
N SER A 231 -10.49 -14.38 -41.13
CA SER A 231 -9.05 -14.19 -41.00
C SER A 231 -8.71 -13.63 -39.62
N GLY A 232 -7.84 -14.33 -38.87
CA GLY A 232 -7.43 -13.90 -37.53
C GLY A 232 -8.29 -14.46 -36.38
N ALA A 233 -9.29 -15.30 -36.67
CA ALA A 233 -10.06 -16.03 -35.67
C ALA A 233 -9.49 -17.42 -35.33
N ASP A 234 -8.29 -17.78 -35.81
CA ASP A 234 -7.64 -19.08 -35.56
C ASP A 234 -6.71 -19.08 -34.32
N GLY A 235 -6.61 -17.94 -33.63
CA GLY A 235 -5.90 -17.81 -32.36
C GLY A 235 -6.48 -18.75 -31.31
N ASN A 236 -5.62 -19.54 -30.67
CA ASN A 236 -6.07 -20.60 -29.76
C ASN A 236 -5.66 -20.41 -28.31
N GLY A 237 -4.56 -19.71 -28.05
CA GLY A 237 -3.98 -19.57 -26.72
C GLY A 237 -4.70 -18.57 -25.84
N ILE A 238 -4.18 -18.44 -24.61
CA ILE A 238 -4.57 -17.43 -23.64
C ILE A 238 -4.28 -16.04 -24.22
N GLY A 239 -5.23 -15.11 -24.11
CA GLY A 239 -5.18 -13.77 -24.67
C GLY A 239 -5.61 -13.66 -26.13
N SER A 240 -6.01 -14.78 -26.77
CA SER A 240 -6.44 -14.76 -28.18
C SER A 240 -7.92 -14.43 -28.36
N GLY A 241 -8.75 -14.60 -27.32
CA GLY A 241 -10.21 -14.48 -27.45
C GLY A 241 -10.66 -13.10 -27.92
N THR A 242 -10.01 -12.03 -27.45
CA THR A 242 -10.33 -10.65 -27.85
C THR A 242 -10.08 -10.44 -29.34
N ALA A 243 -8.88 -10.79 -29.83
CA ALA A 243 -8.51 -10.61 -31.24
C ALA A 243 -9.38 -11.46 -32.17
N ASN A 244 -9.68 -12.71 -31.78
CA ASN A 244 -10.59 -13.56 -32.54
C ASN A 244 -11.99 -12.96 -32.61
N THR A 245 -12.52 -12.49 -31.49
CA THR A 245 -13.86 -11.90 -31.43
C THR A 245 -13.95 -10.67 -32.32
N SER A 246 -12.97 -9.77 -32.28
CA SER A 246 -12.89 -8.63 -33.20
C SER A 246 -12.85 -9.06 -34.66
N ALA A 247 -12.03 -10.06 -35.01
CA ALA A 247 -11.96 -10.59 -36.38
C ALA A 247 -13.31 -11.15 -36.86
N ILE A 248 -14.03 -11.88 -36.00
CA ILE A 248 -15.37 -12.40 -36.32
C ILE A 248 -16.34 -11.25 -36.58
N LEU A 249 -16.35 -10.21 -35.75
CA LEU A 249 -17.26 -9.08 -35.89
C LEU A 249 -16.96 -8.22 -37.12
N ASP A 250 -15.68 -8.10 -37.50
CA ASP A 250 -15.25 -7.34 -38.67
C ASP A 250 -15.61 -8.06 -39.99
N ASP A 251 -15.44 -9.39 -40.05
CA ASP A 251 -15.62 -10.19 -41.27
C ASP A 251 -17.02 -10.83 -41.40
N CYS A 252 -17.78 -10.96 -40.30
CA CYS A 252 -19.10 -11.60 -40.30
C CYS A 252 -20.26 -10.63 -40.09
N SER A 253 -21.05 -10.40 -41.14
CA SER A 253 -22.23 -9.51 -41.09
C SER A 253 -23.50 -10.17 -40.52
N GLN A 254 -23.42 -11.41 -40.03
CA GLN A 254 -24.56 -12.14 -39.49
C GLN A 254 -24.86 -11.67 -38.06
N SER A 255 -26.12 -11.31 -37.80
CA SER A 255 -26.56 -10.90 -36.47
C SER A 255 -26.95 -12.09 -35.59
N GLY A 256 -26.83 -11.93 -34.27
CA GLY A 256 -27.18 -12.93 -33.25
C GLY A 256 -26.12 -14.01 -33.07
N ILE A 257 -24.90 -13.79 -33.55
CA ILE A 257 -23.80 -14.76 -33.46
C ILE A 257 -23.12 -14.72 -32.08
N ALA A 258 -22.45 -15.80 -31.72
CA ALA A 258 -21.80 -15.95 -30.41
C ALA A 258 -20.84 -14.80 -30.06
N ALA A 259 -20.03 -14.34 -31.02
CA ALA A 259 -19.12 -13.21 -30.83
C ALA A 259 -19.85 -11.90 -30.52
N GLU A 260 -20.94 -11.60 -31.24
CA GLU A 260 -21.75 -10.38 -31.05
C GLU A 260 -22.48 -10.40 -29.70
N LEU A 261 -22.94 -11.57 -29.25
CA LEU A 261 -23.58 -11.71 -27.94
C LEU A 261 -22.60 -11.43 -26.79
N CYS A 262 -21.34 -11.83 -26.92
CA CYS A 262 -20.30 -11.49 -25.95
C CYS A 262 -19.91 -10.02 -26.00
N ASP A 263 -19.70 -9.45 -27.18
CA ASP A 263 -19.27 -8.05 -27.37
C ASP A 263 -20.32 -7.04 -26.89
N ASN A 264 -21.61 -7.35 -27.11
CA ASN A 264 -22.71 -6.52 -26.61
C ASN A 264 -23.01 -6.71 -25.11
N TYR A 265 -22.39 -7.70 -24.45
CA TYR A 265 -22.62 -7.91 -23.02
C TYR A 265 -22.03 -6.76 -22.21
N SER A 266 -22.82 -6.22 -21.28
CA SER A 266 -22.43 -5.08 -20.46
C SER A 266 -22.35 -5.39 -18.96
N GLY A 267 -22.01 -6.64 -18.60
CA GLY A 267 -21.96 -7.13 -17.23
C GLY A 267 -21.05 -6.29 -16.34
N GLY A 268 -21.52 -5.93 -15.14
CA GLY A 268 -20.77 -5.10 -14.20
C GLY A 268 -20.47 -3.66 -14.66
N GLY A 269 -21.08 -3.20 -15.77
CA GLY A 269 -20.84 -1.88 -16.35
C GLY A 269 -19.65 -1.81 -17.32
N TYR A 270 -19.07 -2.95 -17.70
CA TYR A 270 -17.95 -3.06 -18.63
C TYR A 270 -18.44 -3.46 -20.02
N SER A 271 -17.76 -3.00 -21.09
CA SER A 271 -18.17 -3.21 -22.50
C SER A 271 -17.06 -3.80 -23.37
N ASP A 272 -16.05 -4.41 -22.74
CA ASP A 272 -14.86 -5.03 -23.34
C ASP A 272 -14.91 -6.55 -23.22
N TRP A 273 -16.13 -7.10 -23.16
CA TRP A 273 -16.39 -8.53 -23.10
C TRP A 273 -16.18 -9.18 -24.48
N PHE A 274 -15.68 -10.42 -24.49
CA PHE A 274 -15.39 -11.14 -25.73
C PHE A 274 -15.67 -12.64 -25.60
N LEU A 275 -15.76 -13.32 -26.73
CA LEU A 275 -15.95 -14.76 -26.79
C LEU A 275 -14.59 -15.47 -26.53
N PRO A 276 -14.48 -16.33 -25.51
CA PRO A 276 -13.19 -16.91 -25.12
C PRO A 276 -12.58 -17.77 -26.22
N SER A 277 -11.25 -17.77 -26.34
CA SER A 277 -10.52 -18.74 -27.16
C SER A 277 -10.72 -20.15 -26.61
N LYS A 278 -10.41 -21.18 -27.42
CA LYS A 278 -10.57 -22.56 -26.97
C LYS A 278 -9.73 -22.91 -25.73
N ASP A 279 -8.56 -22.30 -25.54
CA ASP A 279 -7.71 -22.58 -24.37
C ASP A 279 -8.17 -21.77 -23.15
N GLU A 280 -8.73 -20.56 -23.34
CA GLU A 280 -9.39 -19.81 -22.26
C GLU A 280 -10.65 -20.55 -21.75
N LEU A 281 -11.43 -21.12 -22.66
CA LEU A 281 -12.61 -21.92 -22.31
C LEU A 281 -12.23 -23.23 -21.60
N SER A 282 -11.08 -23.83 -21.93
CA SER A 282 -10.51 -24.95 -21.18
C SER A 282 -10.14 -24.54 -19.74
N LEU A 283 -9.57 -23.34 -19.52
CA LEU A 283 -9.30 -22.81 -18.19
C LEU A 283 -10.57 -22.54 -17.39
N MET A 284 -11.63 -22.08 -18.04
CA MET A 284 -12.95 -21.95 -17.41
C MET A 284 -13.47 -23.31 -16.95
N TYR A 285 -13.33 -24.37 -17.75
CA TYR A 285 -13.72 -25.72 -17.34
C TYR A 285 -12.91 -26.22 -16.13
N GLN A 286 -11.58 -26.02 -16.14
CA GLN A 286 -10.71 -26.42 -15.02
C GLN A 286 -11.09 -25.77 -13.69
N ASN A 287 -11.63 -24.54 -13.73
CA ASN A 287 -12.07 -23.78 -12.56
C ASN A 287 -13.61 -23.72 -12.42
N LYS A 288 -14.35 -24.56 -13.17
CA LYS A 288 -15.80 -24.48 -13.32
C LYS A 288 -16.54 -24.42 -11.99
N THR A 289 -16.21 -25.29 -11.04
CA THR A 289 -16.88 -25.33 -9.74
C THR A 289 -16.74 -24.00 -8.99
N THR A 290 -15.54 -23.44 -8.98
CA THR A 290 -15.26 -22.17 -8.31
C THR A 290 -15.97 -20.99 -9.00
N ILE A 291 -16.02 -21.02 -10.34
CA ILE A 291 -16.79 -20.04 -11.12
C ILE A 291 -18.28 -20.16 -10.80
N ASP A 292 -18.84 -21.38 -10.81
CA ASP A 292 -20.25 -21.65 -10.55
C ASP A 292 -20.66 -21.15 -9.16
N ASP A 293 -19.90 -21.49 -8.12
CA ASP A 293 -20.19 -21.07 -6.75
C ASP A 293 -20.24 -19.55 -6.62
N THR A 294 -19.25 -18.86 -7.22
CA THR A 294 -19.14 -17.40 -7.15
C THR A 294 -20.17 -16.70 -8.02
N ALA A 295 -20.43 -17.21 -9.23
CA ALA A 295 -21.43 -16.67 -10.14
C ALA A 295 -22.82 -16.73 -9.51
N VAL A 296 -23.19 -17.88 -8.93
CA VAL A 296 -24.47 -18.05 -8.22
C VAL A 296 -24.56 -17.14 -7.00
N ALA A 297 -23.49 -17.03 -6.21
CA ALA A 297 -23.45 -16.13 -5.05
C ALA A 297 -23.64 -14.65 -5.43
N ASN A 298 -23.32 -14.28 -6.67
CA ASN A 298 -23.47 -12.93 -7.21
C ASN A 298 -24.69 -12.78 -8.14
N GLY A 299 -25.65 -13.72 -8.08
CA GLY A 299 -26.95 -13.61 -8.77
C GLY A 299 -26.97 -14.11 -10.21
N GLY A 300 -25.89 -14.74 -10.67
CA GLY A 300 -25.79 -15.35 -11.99
C GLY A 300 -26.20 -16.83 -12.01
N ASN A 301 -25.64 -17.60 -12.94
CA ASN A 301 -25.94 -19.02 -13.13
C ASN A 301 -24.68 -19.89 -13.30
N SER A 302 -24.80 -21.13 -12.81
CA SER A 302 -23.81 -22.17 -13.08
C SER A 302 -23.78 -22.51 -14.56
N PHE A 303 -22.62 -22.95 -15.04
CA PHE A 303 -22.47 -23.47 -16.40
C PHE A 303 -23.40 -24.68 -16.61
N SER A 304 -24.26 -24.58 -17.63
CA SER A 304 -24.99 -25.70 -18.20
C SER A 304 -24.07 -26.86 -18.60
N ALA A 305 -24.59 -28.08 -18.53
CA ALA A 305 -23.87 -29.31 -18.85
C ALA A 305 -23.90 -29.61 -20.37
N ASP A 306 -23.49 -28.64 -21.18
CA ASP A 306 -23.53 -28.68 -22.65
C ASP A 306 -22.29 -28.01 -23.27
N PHE A 307 -22.26 -27.89 -24.59
CA PHE A 307 -21.23 -27.22 -25.37
C PHE A 307 -21.34 -25.70 -25.32
N TYR A 308 -20.18 -25.07 -25.15
CA TYR A 308 -19.98 -23.63 -25.23
C TYR A 308 -19.13 -23.30 -26.44
N TRP A 309 -19.53 -22.31 -27.22
CA TRP A 309 -18.70 -21.83 -28.33
C TRP A 309 -17.42 -21.18 -27.81
N SER A 310 -16.32 -21.43 -28.50
CA SER A 310 -15.12 -20.60 -28.42
C SER A 310 -15.02 -19.70 -29.65
N SER A 311 -14.23 -18.63 -29.57
CA SER A 311 -13.92 -17.77 -30.70
C SER A 311 -12.92 -18.36 -31.68
N THR A 312 -12.36 -19.55 -31.38
CA THR A 312 -11.35 -20.18 -32.24
C THR A 312 -12.01 -20.91 -33.43
N GLU A 313 -11.77 -20.40 -34.64
CA GLU A 313 -12.12 -21.04 -35.90
C GLU A 313 -11.27 -22.31 -36.13
N PHE A 314 -11.90 -23.36 -36.67
CA PHE A 314 -11.18 -24.55 -37.17
C PHE A 314 -11.08 -24.55 -38.69
N SER A 315 -12.14 -24.14 -39.38
CA SER A 315 -12.21 -24.03 -40.84
C SER A 315 -13.36 -23.10 -41.25
N SER A 316 -13.55 -22.90 -42.56
CA SER A 316 -14.68 -22.13 -43.08
C SER A 316 -16.06 -22.66 -42.63
N ASN A 317 -16.17 -23.95 -42.30
CA ASN A 317 -17.43 -24.57 -41.90
C ASN A 317 -17.52 -24.83 -40.39
N ASN A 318 -16.39 -24.95 -39.70
CA ASN A 318 -16.36 -25.43 -38.32
C ASN A 318 -15.62 -24.49 -37.37
N ALA A 319 -16.07 -24.44 -36.13
CA ALA A 319 -15.42 -23.75 -35.02
C ALA A 319 -15.31 -24.65 -33.80
N TRP A 320 -14.42 -24.30 -32.86
CA TRP A 320 -14.21 -25.09 -31.64
C TRP A 320 -15.27 -24.78 -30.57
N ALA A 321 -15.75 -25.82 -29.90
CA ALA A 321 -16.64 -25.75 -28.75
C ALA A 321 -16.18 -26.70 -27.64
N TYR A 322 -16.49 -26.35 -26.39
CA TYR A 322 -16.08 -27.08 -25.20
C TYR A 322 -17.28 -27.55 -24.39
N HIS A 323 -17.34 -28.83 -24.07
CA HIS A 323 -18.43 -29.41 -23.29
C HIS A 323 -18.15 -29.31 -21.79
N MET A 324 -18.99 -28.56 -21.08
CA MET A 324 -18.76 -28.19 -19.67
C MET A 324 -19.11 -29.27 -18.64
N LEU A 325 -19.39 -30.51 -19.06
CA LEU A 325 -19.64 -31.66 -18.16
C LEU A 325 -18.49 -32.67 -18.11
N ASN A 326 -17.76 -32.88 -19.21
CA ASN A 326 -16.92 -34.06 -19.40
C ASN A 326 -15.58 -33.75 -20.08
N ASP A 327 -15.12 -32.51 -20.01
CA ASP A 327 -13.81 -32.09 -20.53
C ASP A 327 -13.61 -32.34 -22.04
N ALA A 328 -14.68 -32.25 -22.82
CA ALA A 328 -14.64 -32.60 -24.24
C ALA A 328 -14.54 -31.37 -25.14
N LEU A 329 -13.38 -31.20 -25.77
CA LEU A 329 -13.17 -30.23 -26.83
C LEU A 329 -13.46 -30.87 -28.20
N GLY A 330 -14.27 -30.21 -29.03
CA GLY A 330 -14.59 -30.65 -30.38
C GLY A 330 -14.77 -29.48 -31.34
N ASN A 331 -14.75 -29.75 -32.64
CA ASN A 331 -15.13 -28.74 -33.65
C ASN A 331 -16.43 -29.14 -34.33
N TYR A 332 -17.27 -28.15 -34.57
CA TYR A 332 -18.66 -28.33 -34.98
C TYR A 332 -19.04 -27.30 -36.03
N GLU A 333 -20.07 -27.59 -36.81
CA GLU A 333 -20.55 -26.69 -37.85
C GLU A 333 -20.98 -25.34 -37.26
N LYS A 334 -20.52 -24.24 -37.85
CA LYS A 334 -20.74 -22.88 -37.35
C LYS A 334 -22.21 -22.43 -37.32
N ASN A 335 -23.07 -23.10 -38.08
CA ASN A 335 -24.52 -22.86 -38.15
C ASN A 335 -25.33 -23.71 -37.15
N ILE A 336 -24.67 -24.44 -36.25
CA ILE A 336 -25.35 -25.05 -35.10
C ILE A 336 -25.76 -23.94 -34.14
N ASP A 337 -27.05 -23.90 -33.80
CA ASP A 337 -27.68 -22.82 -33.05
C ASP A 337 -27.98 -23.16 -31.58
N TYR A 338 -27.72 -24.39 -31.13
CA TYR A 338 -28.06 -24.85 -29.77
C TYR A 338 -26.88 -24.89 -28.80
N PHE A 339 -25.74 -24.28 -29.16
CA PHE A 339 -24.61 -24.13 -28.25
C PHE A 339 -24.69 -22.83 -27.45
N ILE A 340 -24.10 -22.87 -26.26
CA ILE A 340 -24.20 -21.84 -25.23
C ILE A 340 -23.04 -20.86 -25.37
N VAL A 341 -23.24 -19.64 -24.89
CA VAL A 341 -22.25 -18.57 -24.97
C VAL A 341 -22.04 -17.97 -23.59
N ARG A 342 -20.79 -17.94 -23.12
CA ARG A 342 -20.38 -17.21 -21.92
C ARG A 342 -19.17 -16.35 -22.23
N ALA A 343 -19.34 -15.05 -22.03
CA ALA A 343 -18.33 -14.04 -22.29
C ALA A 343 -17.24 -14.05 -21.22
N VAL A 344 -16.06 -13.58 -21.61
CA VAL A 344 -14.93 -13.32 -20.73
C VAL A 344 -14.40 -11.92 -20.98
N ARG A 345 -13.68 -11.35 -20.02
CA ARG A 345 -12.90 -10.11 -20.21
C ARG A 345 -11.58 -10.18 -19.46
N ALA A 346 -10.64 -9.34 -19.87
CA ALA A 346 -9.39 -9.14 -19.14
C ALA A 346 -9.52 -8.04 -18.08
N PHE A 347 -8.72 -8.12 -17.03
CA PHE A 347 -8.54 -7.08 -16.02
C PHE A 347 -7.05 -6.94 -15.69
#